data_AF-A0A8S4C2J7-F1
#
_entry.id   AF-A0A8S4C2J7-F1
#
_cell.length_a   1.000
_cell.length_b   1.000
_cell.length_c   1.000
_cell.angle_alpha   90.00
_cell.angle_beta   90.00
_cell.angle_gamma   90.00
#
_symmetry.space_group_name_H-M   'P 1'
#
loop_
_entity.id
_entity.type
_entity.pdbx_description
1 polymer ?
#
loop_
_entity_poly.entity_id
_entity_poly.type
_entity_poly.pdbx_seq_one_letter_code
_entity_poly.pdbx_strand_id
1 'polypeptide(L)'
;MSPIGPTSNPVESYLKARKAYQNALETRSKSSAFSTQVKDLHKEETAPVTINISKNIPNSNLSSLQSSFRTTSNNFSFSDIFEKLTKDRIRKIKKAEDQINSAAEGNANAVEVIAAVAESEVALQEIVSIRDKIISAYQEILRMSL
;
A
#
# COMPACT_ATOMS: atom_id res chain seq x y z
N MET A 1 15.85 -10.81 50.34
CA MET A 1 16.72 -11.49 49.37
C MET A 1 15.83 -12.44 48.56
N SER A 2 15.64 -12.17 47.28
CA SER A 2 14.66 -12.82 46.38
C SER A 2 15.06 -14.28 46.03
N PRO A 3 14.12 -15.12 45.56
CA PRO A 3 14.14 -16.56 45.81
C PRO A 3 15.14 -17.33 44.93
N ILE A 4 15.80 -18.31 45.54
CA ILE A 4 16.62 -19.35 44.89
C ILE A 4 15.74 -20.13 43.90
N GLY A 5 16.08 -20.03 42.61
CA GLY A 5 15.44 -20.80 41.54
C GLY A 5 15.60 -22.30 41.77
N PRO A 6 14.69 -23.13 41.22
CA PRO A 6 14.65 -24.56 41.51
C PRO A 6 15.95 -25.22 41.05
N THR A 7 16.54 -26.03 41.91
CA THR A 7 17.61 -26.98 41.58
C THR A 7 17.05 -28.11 40.71
N SER A 8 16.54 -27.78 39.54
CA SER A 8 16.09 -28.76 38.55
C SER A 8 17.30 -29.36 37.87
N ASN A 9 17.46 -30.68 38.01
CA ASN A 9 18.48 -31.49 37.36
C ASN A 9 18.68 -31.02 35.90
N PRO A 10 19.92 -30.72 35.45
CA PRO A 10 20.17 -30.19 34.10
C PRO A 10 19.55 -31.06 33.00
N VAL A 11 19.44 -32.38 33.21
CA VAL A 11 18.82 -33.32 32.27
C VAL A 11 17.31 -33.06 32.09
N GLU A 12 16.59 -32.67 33.14
CA GLU A 12 15.16 -32.37 33.04
C GLU A 12 14.86 -31.09 32.27
N SER A 13 15.74 -30.08 32.39
CA SER A 13 15.65 -28.85 31.60
C SER A 13 15.79 -29.13 30.11
N TYR A 14 16.72 -30.03 29.74
CA TYR A 14 16.87 -30.49 28.35
C TYR A 14 15.65 -31.27 27.86
N LEU A 15 15.08 -32.16 28.67
CA LEU A 15 13.90 -32.94 28.31
C LEU A 15 12.66 -32.06 28.12
N LYS A 16 12.49 -31.06 28.99
CA LYS A 16 11.40 -30.07 28.92
C LYS A 16 11.54 -29.18 27.69
N ALA A 17 12.75 -28.70 27.40
CA ALA A 17 13.04 -27.93 26.19
C ALA A 17 12.77 -28.74 24.92
N ARG A 18 13.16 -30.03 24.90
CA ARG A 18 12.89 -30.94 23.79
C ARG A 18 11.39 -31.16 23.58
N LYS A 19 10.62 -31.37 24.64
CA LYS A 19 9.15 -31.55 24.56
C LYS A 19 8.44 -30.28 24.11
N ALA A 20 8.88 -29.12 24.58
CA ALA A 20 8.37 -27.82 24.13
C ALA A 20 8.64 -27.57 22.64
N TYR A 21 9.83 -27.96 22.15
CA TYR A 21 10.16 -27.88 20.73
C TYR A 21 9.27 -28.78 19.87
N GLN A 22 8.99 -30.01 20.31
CA GLN A 22 8.09 -30.91 19.58
C GLN A 22 6.64 -30.37 19.53
N ASN A 23 6.14 -29.82 20.63
CA ASN A 23 4.83 -29.16 20.66
C ASN A 23 4.76 -27.96 19.68
N ALA A 24 5.83 -27.17 19.58
CA ALA A 24 5.92 -26.06 18.65
C ALA A 24 5.97 -26.50 17.16
N LEU A 25 6.50 -27.71 16.87
CA LEU A 25 6.45 -28.28 15.54
C LEU A 25 5.04 -28.79 15.19
N GLU A 26 4.31 -29.35 16.15
CA GLU A 26 2.91 -29.79 15.96
C GLU A 26 1.96 -28.63 15.69
N THR A 27 2.15 -27.48 16.36
CA THR A 27 1.35 -26.27 16.09
C THR A 27 1.64 -25.68 14.71
N ARG A 28 2.86 -25.84 14.19
CA ARG A 28 3.21 -25.46 12.80
C ARG A 28 2.57 -26.39 11.77
N SER A 29 2.44 -27.69 12.04
CA SER A 29 1.76 -28.63 11.14
C SER A 29 0.27 -28.30 10.96
N LYS A 30 -0.40 -27.80 12.02
CA LYS A 30 -1.81 -27.36 11.96
C LYS A 30 -2.01 -25.99 11.30
N SER A 31 -0.96 -25.16 11.22
CA SER A 31 -0.95 -23.88 10.49
C SER A 31 -0.82 -24.05 8.96
N SER A 32 -0.73 -25.28 8.44
CA SER A 32 -0.77 -25.57 7.00
C SER A 32 -2.07 -25.12 6.31
N ALA A 33 -3.13 -24.83 7.06
CA ALA A 33 -4.36 -24.21 6.55
C ALA A 33 -4.14 -22.79 5.98
N PHE A 34 -3.11 -22.07 6.42
CA PHE A 34 -2.78 -20.75 5.85
C PHE A 34 -1.89 -20.84 4.60
N SER A 35 -1.20 -21.96 4.41
CA SER A 35 -0.34 -22.19 3.23
C SER A 35 -1.13 -22.51 1.96
N THR A 36 -2.37 -22.99 2.06
CA THR A 36 -3.19 -23.28 0.87
C THR A 36 -3.68 -21.99 0.20
N GLN A 37 -3.78 -20.88 0.92
CA GLN A 37 -4.36 -19.64 0.38
C GLN A 37 -3.34 -18.70 -0.29
N VAL A 38 -2.04 -18.92 -0.07
CA VAL A 38 -0.97 -18.09 -0.66
C VAL A 38 -0.29 -18.78 -1.84
N LYS A 39 -0.42 -20.10 -1.96
CA LYS A 39 0.28 -20.89 -3.00
C LYS A 39 -0.41 -20.89 -4.37
N ASP A 40 -1.66 -20.44 -4.43
CA ASP A 40 -2.41 -20.27 -5.68
C ASP A 40 -2.19 -18.90 -6.34
N LEU A 41 -1.37 -18.02 -5.76
CA LEU A 41 -1.17 -16.64 -6.27
C LEU A 41 0.00 -16.45 -7.25
N HIS A 42 0.65 -17.52 -7.71
CA HIS A 42 1.76 -17.43 -8.68
C HIS A 42 1.54 -18.28 -9.94
N LYS A 43 0.31 -18.27 -10.46
CA LYS A 43 0.03 -18.59 -11.87
C LYS A 43 -0.88 -17.51 -12.46
N GLU A 44 -0.37 -16.28 -12.48
CA GLU A 44 -0.88 -15.28 -13.42
C GLU A 44 0.27 -14.97 -14.38
N GLU A 45 0.28 -15.80 -15.42
CA GLU A 45 0.88 -15.53 -16.72
C GLU A 45 0.62 -14.07 -17.12
N THR A 46 1.67 -13.43 -17.63
CA THR A 46 1.67 -12.09 -18.20
C THR A 46 0.62 -11.99 -19.31
N ALA A 47 -0.62 -11.66 -18.96
CA ALA A 47 -1.68 -11.30 -19.89
C ALA A 47 -2.13 -9.87 -19.57
N PRO A 48 -2.37 -9.01 -20.59
CA PRO A 48 -2.89 -7.68 -20.34
C PRO A 48 -4.24 -7.80 -19.63
N VAL A 49 -4.37 -7.13 -18.48
CA VAL A 49 -5.61 -7.01 -17.72
C VAL A 49 -6.69 -6.48 -18.66
N THR A 50 -7.53 -7.39 -19.15
CA THR A 50 -8.65 -7.06 -20.02
C THR A 50 -9.90 -6.98 -19.16
N ILE A 51 -10.38 -5.75 -18.93
CA ILE A 51 -11.61 -5.52 -18.19
C ILE A 51 -12.78 -5.84 -19.13
N ASN A 52 -13.39 -7.01 -18.97
CA ASN A 52 -14.56 -7.42 -19.77
C ASN A 52 -15.85 -6.76 -19.24
N ILE A 53 -16.12 -5.53 -19.67
CA ILE A 53 -17.29 -4.73 -19.28
C ILE A 53 -18.52 -5.03 -20.17
N SER A 54 -18.68 -6.25 -20.69
CA SER A 54 -19.71 -6.52 -21.72
C SER A 54 -20.65 -7.69 -21.43
N LYS A 55 -20.65 -8.28 -20.24
CA LYS A 55 -21.48 -9.47 -19.99
C LYS A 55 -22.91 -9.23 -19.49
N ASN A 56 -23.38 -7.99 -19.34
CA ASN A 56 -24.82 -7.78 -19.10
C ASN A 56 -25.37 -6.36 -19.40
N ILE A 57 -24.99 -5.75 -20.53
CA ILE A 57 -25.53 -4.43 -20.90
C ILE A 57 -26.41 -4.58 -22.13
N PRO A 58 -27.75 -4.52 -22.01
CA PRO A 58 -28.62 -4.40 -23.18
C PRO A 58 -28.26 -3.10 -23.93
N ASN A 59 -27.92 -3.23 -25.22
CA ASN A 59 -27.37 -2.21 -26.12
C ASN A 59 -28.24 -0.95 -26.34
N SER A 60 -29.39 -0.83 -25.69
CA SER A 60 -30.30 0.31 -25.79
C SER A 60 -29.99 1.46 -24.81
N ASN A 61 -29.04 1.29 -23.89
CA ASN A 61 -28.72 2.30 -22.87
C ASN A 61 -27.36 3.00 -23.07
N LEU A 62 -26.60 2.71 -24.13
CA LEU A 62 -25.29 3.35 -24.33
C LEU A 62 -25.42 4.86 -24.62
N SER A 63 -26.45 5.26 -25.36
CA SER A 63 -26.77 6.66 -25.68
C SER A 63 -27.36 7.44 -24.49
N SER A 64 -28.09 6.80 -23.58
CA SER A 64 -28.58 7.43 -22.35
C SER A 64 -27.48 7.52 -21.28
N LEU A 65 -26.57 6.56 -21.21
CA LEU A 65 -25.38 6.61 -20.34
C LEU A 65 -24.39 7.70 -20.78
N GLN A 66 -24.30 7.98 -22.09
CA GLN A 66 -23.51 9.10 -22.62
C GLN A 66 -24.15 10.46 -22.33
N SER A 67 -25.49 10.54 -22.30
CA SER A 67 -26.21 11.74 -21.87
C SER A 67 -26.10 11.99 -20.37
N SER A 68 -26.11 10.95 -19.54
CA SER A 68 -25.90 11.03 -18.10
C SER A 68 -24.46 11.40 -17.72
N PHE A 69 -23.48 11.08 -18.56
CA PHE A 69 -22.09 11.51 -18.36
C PHE A 69 -21.90 13.02 -18.60
N ARG A 70 -22.79 13.67 -19.37
CA ARG A 70 -22.66 15.12 -19.67
C ARG A 70 -23.35 16.04 -18.66
N THR A 71 -23.89 15.56 -17.54
CA THR A 71 -24.59 16.43 -16.55
C THR A 71 -24.34 16.13 -15.07
N THR A 72 -23.36 15.31 -14.68
CA THR A 72 -22.96 15.20 -13.25
C THR A 72 -21.99 16.32 -12.85
N SER A 73 -22.54 17.53 -12.72
CA SER A 73 -21.92 18.71 -12.13
C SER A 73 -22.37 18.91 -10.68
N ASN A 74 -22.43 17.87 -9.84
CA ASN A 74 -22.65 18.13 -8.41
C ASN A 74 -22.02 17.09 -7.47
N ASN A 75 -21.06 17.60 -6.69
CA ASN A 75 -20.55 17.12 -5.40
C ASN A 75 -19.28 16.26 -5.32
N PHE A 76 -18.57 16.00 -6.41
CA PHE A 76 -17.19 15.51 -6.29
C PHE A 76 -16.31 16.16 -7.36
N SER A 77 -15.70 17.30 -7.01
CA SER A 77 -14.86 18.03 -7.93
C SER A 77 -13.49 17.34 -8.00
N PHE A 78 -12.93 17.20 -9.20
CA PHE A 78 -11.55 16.76 -9.38
C PHE A 78 -10.57 17.56 -8.51
N SER A 79 -10.83 18.86 -8.36
CA SER A 79 -10.07 19.75 -7.48
C SER A 79 -10.06 19.30 -6.03
N ASP A 80 -11.19 18.81 -5.49
CA ASP A 80 -11.30 18.38 -4.09
C ASP A 80 -10.46 17.11 -3.85
N ILE A 81 -10.50 16.17 -4.80
CA ILE A 81 -9.69 14.96 -4.77
C ILE A 81 -8.21 15.29 -4.90
N PHE A 82 -7.86 16.14 -5.86
CA PHE A 82 -6.49 16.55 -6.14
C PHE A 82 -5.91 17.33 -4.95
N GLU A 83 -6.68 18.24 -4.36
CA GLU A 83 -6.29 18.99 -3.17
C GLU A 83 -6.06 18.04 -1.99
N LYS A 84 -6.97 17.10 -1.75
CA LYS A 84 -6.81 16.11 -0.69
C LYS A 84 -5.57 15.24 -0.92
N LEU A 85 -5.41 14.69 -2.12
CA LEU A 85 -4.27 13.86 -2.49
C LEU A 85 -2.95 14.62 -2.31
N THR A 86 -2.88 15.84 -2.85
CA THR A 86 -1.70 16.70 -2.78
C THR A 86 -1.37 17.07 -1.34
N LYS A 87 -2.36 17.43 -0.51
CA LYS A 87 -2.18 17.66 0.93
C LYS A 87 -1.64 16.42 1.62
N ASP A 88 -2.19 15.24 1.34
CA ASP A 88 -1.73 13.97 1.90
C ASP A 88 -0.26 13.68 1.51
N ARG A 89 0.15 14.01 0.27
CA ARG A 89 1.54 13.86 -0.21
C ARG A 89 2.50 14.88 0.39
N ILE A 90 2.11 16.16 0.47
CA ILE A 90 2.93 17.20 1.12
C ILE A 90 3.21 16.82 2.58
N ARG A 91 2.24 16.25 3.30
CA ARG A 91 2.45 15.78 4.67
C ARG A 91 3.50 14.67 4.76
N LYS A 92 3.57 13.76 3.79
CA LYS A 92 4.59 12.71 3.74
C LYS A 92 6.00 13.30 3.54
N ILE A 93 6.12 14.26 2.60
CA ILE A 93 7.37 15.00 2.35
C ILE A 93 7.82 15.71 3.63
N LYS A 94 6.92 16.45 4.28
CA LYS A 94 7.22 17.16 5.53
C LYS A 94 7.63 16.21 6.66
N LYS A 95 6.97 15.06 6.79
CA LYS A 95 7.34 14.03 7.76
C LYS A 95 8.76 13.50 7.52
N ALA A 96 9.18 13.37 6.27
CA ALA A 96 10.56 12.99 5.95
C ALA A 96 11.55 14.09 6.31
N GLU A 97 11.23 15.36 6.07
CA GLU A 97 12.05 16.50 6.53
C GLU A 97 12.21 16.52 8.05
N ASP A 98 11.12 16.31 8.80
CA ASP A 98 11.15 16.26 10.27
C ASP A 98 12.02 15.09 10.78
N GLN A 99 11.94 13.93 10.12
CA GLN A 99 12.77 12.76 10.40
C GLN A 99 14.25 12.99 10.06
N ILE A 100 14.55 13.65 8.94
CA ILE A 100 15.91 14.04 8.56
C ILE A 100 16.49 15.01 9.58
N ASN A 101 15.72 16.02 10.00
CA ASN A 101 16.17 16.98 11.01
C ASN A 101 16.45 16.27 12.35
N SER A 102 15.55 15.39 12.77
CA SER A 102 15.74 14.59 13.99
C SER A 102 16.97 13.68 13.91
N ALA A 103 17.31 13.16 12.72
CA ALA A 103 18.52 12.38 12.50
C ALA A 103 19.79 13.24 12.47
N ALA A 104 19.72 14.45 11.90
CA ALA A 104 20.82 15.40 11.93
C ALA A 104 21.16 15.85 13.36
N GLU A 105 20.16 15.91 14.24
CA GLU A 105 20.32 16.14 15.68
C GLU A 105 20.82 14.90 16.46
N GLY A 106 20.96 13.75 15.79
CA GLY A 106 21.41 12.48 16.39
C GLY A 106 20.34 11.67 17.11
N ASN A 107 19.06 12.10 17.03
CA ASN A 107 17.94 11.50 17.77
C ASN A 107 17.10 10.50 16.96
N ALA A 108 17.30 10.39 15.64
CA ALA A 108 16.54 9.46 14.80
C ALA A 108 17.41 8.37 14.16
N ASN A 109 16.81 7.19 13.99
CA ASN A 109 17.46 6.01 13.40
C ASN A 109 17.60 6.17 11.88
N ALA A 110 18.80 5.93 11.34
CA ALA A 110 19.08 6.01 9.90
C ALA A 110 18.10 5.17 9.04
N VAL A 111 17.61 4.04 9.55
CA VAL A 111 16.63 3.20 8.85
C VAL A 111 15.28 3.91 8.69
N GLU A 112 14.85 4.66 9.69
CA GLU A 112 13.58 5.40 9.66
C GLU A 112 13.66 6.60 8.70
N VAL A 113 14.81 7.28 8.67
CA VAL A 113 15.08 8.35 7.71
C VAL A 113 14.99 7.83 6.29
N ILE A 114 15.66 6.72 5.98
CA ILE A 114 15.65 6.14 4.62
C ILE A 114 14.23 5.72 4.24
N ALA A 115 13.47 5.12 5.16
CA ALA A 115 12.08 4.75 4.93
C ALA A 115 11.20 5.99 4.65
N ALA A 116 11.37 7.06 5.43
CA ALA A 116 10.61 8.30 5.25
C ALA A 116 10.96 9.00 3.93
N VAL A 117 12.24 9.00 3.54
CA VAL A 117 12.70 9.52 2.25
C VAL A 117 12.12 8.70 1.10
N ALA A 118 12.16 7.37 1.18
CA ALA A 118 11.58 6.49 0.15
C ALA A 118 10.06 6.72 -0.01
N GLU A 119 9.33 6.91 1.10
CA GLU A 119 7.91 7.25 1.05
C GLU A 119 7.66 8.62 0.38
N SER A 120 8.56 9.59 0.60
CA SER A 120 8.48 10.93 -0.01
C SER A 120 8.84 10.96 -1.48
N GLU A 121 9.75 10.10 -1.93
CA GLU A 121 10.09 9.96 -3.35
C GLU A 121 8.89 9.48 -4.17
N VAL A 122 8.16 8.48 -3.68
CA VAL A 122 6.91 8.02 -4.29
C VAL A 122 5.88 9.16 -4.35
N ALA A 123 5.76 9.93 -3.27
CA ALA A 123 4.85 11.07 -3.22
C ALA A 123 5.18 12.15 -4.27
N LEU A 124 6.47 12.46 -4.46
CA LEU A 124 6.94 13.40 -5.48
C LEU A 124 6.69 12.87 -6.90
N GLN A 125 6.95 11.59 -7.15
CA GLN A 125 6.73 10.98 -8.47
C GLN A 125 5.25 11.05 -8.89
N GLU A 126 4.32 10.88 -7.95
CA GLU A 126 2.90 11.07 -8.21
C GLU A 126 2.54 12.52 -8.52
N ILE A 127 3.09 13.50 -7.77
CA ILE A 127 2.87 14.93 -8.04
C ILE A 127 3.34 15.30 -9.45
N VAL A 128 4.52 14.82 -9.86
CA VAL A 128 5.06 15.03 -11.20
C VAL A 128 4.15 14.40 -12.27
N SER A 129 3.66 13.19 -12.02
CA SER A 129 2.72 12.52 -12.92
C SER A 129 1.42 13.31 -13.10
N ILE A 130 0.94 13.97 -12.04
CA ILE A 130 -0.25 14.82 -12.12
C ILE A 130 0.06 16.14 -12.85
N ARG A 131 1.22 16.77 -12.59
CA ARG A 131 1.70 17.94 -13.34
C ARG A 131 1.65 17.67 -14.84
N ASP A 132 2.13 16.50 -15.27
CA ASP A 132 2.18 16.12 -16.68
C ASP A 132 0.78 15.91 -17.28
N LYS A 133 -0.15 15.33 -16.51
CA LYS A 133 -1.57 15.19 -16.92
C LYS A 133 -2.26 16.53 -17.07
N ILE A 134 -2.02 17.48 -16.15
CA ILE A 134 -2.60 18.81 -16.20
C ILE A 134 -2.07 19.58 -17.42
N ILE A 135 -0.75 19.54 -17.66
CA ILE A 135 -0.14 20.15 -18.85
C ILE A 135 -0.77 19.56 -20.12
N SER A 136 -0.92 18.24 -20.19
CA SER A 136 -1.52 17.56 -21.35
C SER A 136 -2.97 18.00 -21.59
N ALA A 137 -3.78 18.08 -20.53
CA ALA A 137 -5.17 18.55 -20.63
C ALA A 137 -5.25 20.00 -21.15
N TYR A 138 -4.35 20.89 -20.73
CA TYR A 138 -4.28 22.25 -21.29
C TYR A 138 -3.90 22.25 -22.77
N GLN A 139 -2.92 21.42 -23.17
CA GLN A 139 -2.52 21.31 -24.57
C GLN A 139 -3.66 20.76 -25.45
N GLU A 140 -4.45 19.84 -24.94
CA GLU A 140 -5.61 19.28 -25.64
C GLU A 140 -6.73 20.32 -25.84
N ILE A 141 -7.06 21.09 -24.79
CA ILE A 141 -8.03 22.20 -24.88
C ILE A 141 -7.60 23.22 -25.93
N LEU A 142 -6.31 23.58 -25.96
CA LEU A 142 -5.77 24.52 -26.94
C LEU A 142 -5.79 23.95 -28.36
N ARG A 143 -5.53 22.64 -28.52
CA ARG A 143 -5.59 21.97 -29.83
C ARG A 143 -6.99 21.85 -30.42
N MET A 144 -8.02 21.85 -29.57
CA MET A 144 -9.41 21.76 -30.02
C MET A 144 -10.03 23.12 -30.35
N SER A 145 -9.46 24.20 -29.82
CA SER A 145 -9.99 25.57 -29.94
C SER A 145 -9.37 26.38 -31.10
N LEU A 146 -8.46 25.78 -31.87
CA LEU A 146 -7.77 26.42 -33.01
C LEU A 146 -8.07 25.71 -34.32
#